data_AF-A0A1V3RLW4-F1
#
_entry.id   AF-A0A1V3RLW4-F1
#
_cell.length_a   1.000
_cell.length_b   1.000
_cell.length_c   1.000
_cell.angle_alpha   90.00
_cell.angle_beta   90.00
_cell.angle_gamma   90.00
#
_symmetry.space_group_name_H-M   'P 1'
#
loop_
_entity.id
_entity.type
_entity.pdbx_description
1 polymer ?
#
loop_
_entity_poly.entity_id
_entity_poly.type
_entity_poly.pdbx_seq_one_letter_code
_entity_poly.pdbx_strand_id
1 'polypeptide(L)' 'MEAAATFLLLFIIYFLGCLAIVQLAIRPMKRLVNDSSGNSKHWETNYSKILLVSLLLTLITTTIAFIAFP' A
#
# COMPACT_ATOMS: atom_id res chain seq x y z
N MET A 1 -12.35 -19.49 14.37
CA MET A 1 -12.97 -18.16 14.14
C MET A 1 -12.13 -17.05 14.76
N GLU A 2 -11.63 -17.22 16.00
CA GLU A 2 -10.75 -16.25 16.67
C GLU A 2 -9.39 -16.03 15.96
N ALA A 3 -8.71 -17.10 15.55
CA ALA A 3 -7.40 -16.97 14.87
C ALA A 3 -7.45 -16.12 13.58
N ALA A 4 -8.56 -16.21 12.84
CA ALA A 4 -8.76 -15.39 11.63
C ALA A 4 -8.97 -13.91 11.98
N ALA A 5 -9.66 -13.61 13.08
CA ALA A 5 -9.87 -12.23 13.55
C ALA A 5 -8.55 -11.61 14.04
N THR A 6 -7.74 -12.36 14.79
CA THR A 6 -6.42 -11.92 15.25
C THR A 6 -5.48 -11.69 14.07
N PHE A 7 -5.49 -12.58 13.08
CA PHE A 7 -4.73 -12.41 11.85
C PHE A 7 -5.14 -11.14 11.09
N LEU A 8 -6.44 -10.91 10.92
CA LEU A 8 -6.96 -9.75 10.22
C LEU A 8 -6.61 -8.45 10.95
N LEU A 9 -6.66 -8.45 12.28
CA LEU A 9 -6.28 -7.31 13.11
C LEU A 9 -4.78 -6.99 12.98
N LEU A 10 -3.91 -8.00 13.06
CA LEU A 10 -2.47 -7.83 12.85
C LEU A 10 -2.15 -7.34 11.43
N PHE A 11 -2.82 -7.91 10.42
CA PHE A 11 -2.67 -7.50 9.03
C PHE A 11 -3.03 -6.02 8.85
N ILE A 12 -4.16 -5.56 9.41
CA ILE A 12 -4.56 -4.15 9.31
C ILE A 12 -3.55 -3.23 10.01
N ILE A 13 -3.07 -3.59 11.20
CA ILE A 13 -2.08 -2.78 11.93
C ILE A 13 -0.79 -2.67 11.13
N TYR A 14 -0.27 -3.79 10.63
CA TYR A 14 0.92 -3.77 9.78
C TYR A 14 0.68 -3.03 8.46
N PHE A 15 -0.53 -3.11 7.90
CA PHE A 15 -0.89 -2.38 6.68
C PHE A 15 -0.86 -0.88 6.90
N LEU A 16 -1.46 -0.38 7.98
CA LEU A 16 -1.41 1.04 8.32
C LEU A 16 0.01 1.53 8.57
N GLY A 17 0.82 0.74 9.28
CA GLY A 17 2.24 1.06 9.51
C GLY A 17 3.04 1.11 8.21
N CYS A 18 2.87 0.11 7.34
CA CYS A 18 3.52 0.06 6.04
C CYS A 18 3.07 1.22 5.15
N LEU A 19 1.77 1.56 5.13
CA LEU A 19 1.25 2.71 4.40
C LEU A 19 1.93 4.01 4.82
N ALA A 20 2.08 4.25 6.12
CA ALA A 20 2.75 5.45 6.63
C ALA A 20 4.23 5.51 6.20
N ILE A 21 4.95 4.39 6.29
CA ILE A 21 6.36 4.29 5.88
C ILE A 21 6.51 4.50 4.37
N VAL A 22 5.66 3.86 3.56
CA VAL A 22 5.71 3.97 2.10
C VAL A 22 5.33 5.39 1.65
N GLN A 23 4.38 6.06 2.32
CA GLN A 23 4.05 7.46 2.05
C GLN A 23 5.20 8.41 2.43
N LEU A 24 5.97 8.09 3.47
CA LEU A 24 7.17 8.84 3.85
C LEU A 24 8.29 8.66 2.81
N ALA A 25 8.48 7.43 2.31
CA ALA A 25 9.49 7.09 1.31
C ALA A 25 9.12 7.57 -0.11
N ILE A 26 7.86 7.40 -0.49
CA ILE A 26 7.30 7.75 -1.80
C ILE A 26 6.25 8.83 -1.56
N ARG A 27 6.67 10.10 -1.61
CA ARG A 27 5.73 11.22 -1.50
C ARG A 27 4.70 11.15 -2.64
N PRO A 28 3.40 11.35 -2.35
CA PRO A 28 2.39 11.37 -3.39
C PRO A 28 2.64 12.55 -4.33
N MET A 29 3.08 12.25 -5.55
CA MET A 29 3.32 13.22 -6.60
C MET A 29 2.08 13.31 -7.48
N LYS A 30 1.56 14.53 -7.67
CA LYS A 30 0.52 14.81 -8.67
C LYS A 30 1.22 15.27 -9.95
N ARG A 31 1.14 14.48 -11.01
CA ARG A 31 1.67 14.87 -12.33
C ARG A 31 0.51 15.15 -13.27
N LEU A 32 0.55 16.33 -13.89
CA LEU A 32 -0.35 16.67 -14.98
C LEU A 32 0.20 15.98 -16.24
N VAL A 33 -0.42 14.88 -16.65
CA VAL A 33 -0.05 14.20 -17.90
C VAL A 33 -0.86 14.85 -19.01
N ASN A 34 -0.15 15.49 -19.95
CA ASN A 34 -0.78 16.12 -21.09
C ASN A 34 -0.87 15.05 -22.18
N ASP A 35 -2.08 14.51 -22.37
CA ASP A 35 -2.30 13.51 -23.40
C ASP A 35 -2.17 14.16 -24.78
N SER A 36 -1.47 13.49 -25.70
CA SER A 36 -1.16 14.01 -27.05
C SER A 36 -2.40 14.29 -27.91
N SER A 37 -3.59 13.93 -27.43
CA SER A 37 -4.88 14.07 -28.10
C SER A 37 -5.63 15.39 -27.80
N GLY A 38 -5.05 16.32 -27.03
CA GLY A 38 -5.59 17.69 -26.90
C GLY A 38 -6.92 17.85 -26.13
N ASN A 39 -7.57 16.76 -25.67
CA ASN A 39 -8.92 16.85 -25.09
C ASN A 39 -9.06 16.40 -23.62
N SER A 40 -7.99 15.90 -22.98
CA SER A 40 -8.07 15.49 -21.57
C SER A 40 -6.74 15.64 -20.84
N LYS A 41 -6.63 16.68 -20.01
CA LYS A 41 -5.61 16.75 -18.96
C LYS A 41 -6.00 15.78 -17.85
N HIS A 42 -5.35 14.63 -17.77
CA HIS A 42 -5.56 13.69 -16.67
C HIS A 42 -4.54 13.96 -15.55
N TRP A 43 -5.05 14.09 -14.33
CA TRP A 43 -4.21 14.20 -13.14
C TRP A 43 -3.83 12.80 -12.70
N GLU A 44 -2.65 12.33 -13.12
CA GLU A 44 -2.14 11.06 -12.60
C GLU A 44 -1.57 11.27 -11.20
N THR A 45 -1.94 10.36 -10.31
CA THR A 45 -1.43 10.30 -8.95
C THR A 45 -0.85 8.92 -8.68
N ASN A 46 0.26 8.88 -7.96
CA ASN A 46 0.94 7.62 -7.64
C ASN A 46 0.26 6.84 -6.49
N TYR A 47 -0.97 7.20 -6.08
CA TYR A 47 -1.64 6.58 -4.94
C TYR A 47 -1.85 5.07 -5.13
N SER A 48 -2.23 4.63 -6.33
CA SER A 48 -2.39 3.19 -6.62
C SER A 48 -1.07 2.43 -6.47
N LYS A 49 0.06 3.05 -6.84
CA LYS A 49 1.39 2.46 -6.66
C LYS A 49 1.77 2.37 -5.18
N ILE A 50 1.50 3.43 -4.42
CA ILE A 50 1.74 3.48 -2.97
C ILE A 50 0.93 2.38 -2.26
N LEU A 51 -0.36 2.24 -2.60
CA LEU A 51 -1.23 1.21 -2.05
C LEU A 51 -0.72 -0.20 -2.38
N LEU A 52 -0.36 -0.45 -3.63
CA LEU A 52 0.09 -1.76 -4.08
C LEU A 52 1.41 -2.16 -3.40
N VAL A 53 2.37 -1.24 -3.32
CA VAL A 53 3.65 -1.48 -2.61
C VAL A 53 3.40 -1.74 -1.13
N SER A 54 2.54 -0.94 -0.48
CA SER A 54 2.21 -1.13 0.94
C SER A 54 1.57 -2.49 1.17
N LEU A 55 0.63 -2.90 0.32
CA LEU A 55 -0.07 -4.17 0.43
C LEU A 55 0.88 -5.38 0.25
N LEU A 56 1.79 -5.32 -0.72
CA LEU A 56 2.81 -6.35 -0.91
C LEU A 56 3.74 -6.42 0.31
N LEU A 57 4.19 -5.27 0.82
CA LEU A 57 5.09 -5.21 1.97
C LEU A 57 4.42 -5.83 3.21
N THR A 58 3.15 -5.52 3.43
CA THR A 58 2.36 -6.07 4.54
C THR A 58 2.12 -7.57 4.38
N LEU A 59 1.78 -8.06 3.19
CA LEU A 59 1.63 -9.51 2.97
C LEU A 59 2.91 -10.26 3.30
N ILE A 60 4.06 -9.76 2.85
CA ILE A 60 5.37 -10.37 3.13
C ILE A 60 5.66 -10.35 4.63
N THR A 61 5.53 -9.21 5.30
CA THR A 61 5.81 -9.10 6.75
C THR A 61 4.87 -9.94 7.59
N THR A 62 3.57 -9.97 7.25
CA THR A 62 2.60 -10.80 7.98
C THR A 62 2.87 -12.30 7.75
N THR A 63 3.26 -12.70 6.55
CA THR A 63 3.66 -14.09 6.25
C THR A 63 4.92 -14.48 7.02
N ILE A 64 5.94 -13.61 7.05
CA ILE A 64 7.16 -13.84 7.83
C ILE A 64 6.83 -13.95 9.32
N ALA A 65 6.01 -13.05 9.85
CA ALA A 65 5.61 -13.08 11.26
C ALA A 65 4.90 -14.39 11.61
N PHE A 66 4.01 -14.87 10.74
CA PHE A 66 3.29 -16.13 10.94
C PHE A 66 4.21 -17.36 10.88
N ILE A 67 5.27 -17.33 10.05
CA ILE A 67 6.26 -18.41 9.98
C ILE A 67 7.22 -18.35 11.17
N ALA A 68 7.65 -17.15 11.57
CA ALA A 68 8.63 -16.93 12.62
C ALA A 68 8.07 -17.15 14.04
N PHE A 69 6.79 -16.85 14.23
CA PHE A 69 6.08 -17.01 15.50
C PHE A 69 4.82 -17.87 15.26
N PRO A 70 4.96 -19.21 15.29
CA PRO A 70 3.84 -20.13 15.10
C PRO A 70 2.80 -20.05 16.23
#